data_AF-A0A6M4FRU6-F1
#
_entry.id   AF-A0A6M4FRU6-F1
#
_cell.length_a   1.000
_cell.length_b   1.000
_cell.length_c   1.000
_cell.angle_alpha   90.00
_cell.angle_beta   90.00
_cell.angle_gamma   90.00
#
_symmetry.space_group_name_H-M   'P 1'
#
loop_
_entity.id
_entity.type
_entity.pdbx_description
1 polymer ?
#
loop_
_entity_poly.entity_id
_entity_poly.type
_entity_poly.pdbx_seq_one_letter_code
_entity_poly.pdbx_strand_id
1 'polypeptide(L)'
;MSQYRVRTPEPRSRLSQALAQVMNETRQRQLEAEQQGLSSLEHLICVAQGHSGQSHHLRRLLLALYNGDSWPFEMQRLRGLDPALQADALAVIQMATYSGHEIHTFIEGGDALLKRFWEIEEAKDE
;
A
#
# COMPACT_ATOMS: atom_id res chain seq x y z
N MET A 1 11.46 -43.64 -42.99
CA MET A 1 12.13 -42.66 -42.11
C MET A 1 11.17 -41.48 -41.90
N SER A 2 10.60 -41.36 -40.69
CA SER A 2 9.58 -40.36 -40.36
C SER A 2 10.22 -38.98 -40.17
N GLN A 3 9.89 -38.01 -41.02
CA GLN A 3 10.36 -36.63 -40.87
C GLN A 3 9.52 -35.94 -39.79
N TYR A 4 10.07 -35.78 -38.59
CA TYR A 4 9.51 -34.89 -37.58
C TYR A 4 9.68 -33.44 -38.07
N ARG A 5 8.59 -32.83 -38.53
CA ARG A 5 8.55 -31.38 -38.80
C ARG A 5 8.43 -30.68 -37.43
N VAL A 6 9.52 -30.07 -36.97
CA VAL A 6 9.51 -29.21 -35.78
C VAL A 6 8.50 -28.09 -36.04
N ARG A 7 7.46 -28.02 -35.20
CA ARG A 7 6.46 -26.96 -35.27
C ARG A 7 7.15 -25.67 -34.82
N THR A 8 7.52 -24.82 -35.76
CA THR A 8 7.98 -23.46 -35.46
C THR A 8 6.84 -22.72 -34.75
N PRO A 9 7.06 -22.13 -33.56
CA PRO A 9 6.01 -21.40 -32.87
C PRO A 9 5.61 -20.19 -33.72
N GLU A 10 4.30 -20.05 -33.97
CA GLU A 10 3.71 -18.91 -34.66
C GLU A 10 4.13 -17.59 -33.98
N PRO A 11 4.48 -16.54 -34.74
CA PRO A 11 4.76 -15.23 -34.16
C PRO A 11 3.53 -14.72 -33.40
N ARG A 12 3.69 -14.44 -32.10
CA ARG A 12 2.64 -13.88 -31.22
C ARG A 12 1.94 -12.71 -31.92
N SER A 13 0.61 -12.75 -32.00
CA SER A 13 -0.21 -11.69 -32.60
C SER A 13 0.08 -10.33 -31.96
N ARG A 14 -0.06 -9.22 -32.71
CA ARG A 14 0.16 -7.85 -32.17
C ARG A 14 -0.66 -7.58 -30.91
N LEU A 15 -1.90 -8.09 -30.84
CA LEU A 15 -2.73 -8.01 -29.64
C LEU A 15 -2.09 -8.73 -28.45
N SER A 16 -1.58 -9.96 -28.65
CA SER A 16 -0.91 -10.70 -27.57
C SER A 16 0.38 -10.03 -27.07
N GLN A 17 1.12 -9.35 -27.96
CA GLN A 17 2.30 -8.57 -27.59
C GLN A 17 1.92 -7.33 -26.77
N ALA A 18 0.88 -6.61 -27.18
CA ALA A 18 0.37 -5.45 -26.45
C ALA A 18 -0.15 -5.83 -25.05
N LEU A 19 -0.90 -6.93 -24.94
CA LEU A 19 -1.37 -7.43 -23.65
C LEU A 19 -0.21 -7.81 -22.73
N ALA A 20 0.81 -8.51 -23.25
CA ALA A 20 1.99 -8.87 -22.47
C ALA A 20 2.76 -7.63 -21.96
N GLN A 21 2.85 -6.57 -22.79
CA GLN A 21 3.48 -5.32 -22.39
C GLN A 21 2.71 -4.63 -21.25
N VAL A 22 1.39 -4.48 -21.39
CA VAL A 22 0.53 -3.88 -20.34
C VAL A 22 0.65 -4.66 -19.03
N MET A 23 0.58 -6.00 -19.08
CA MET A 23 0.74 -6.83 -17.88
C MET A 23 2.11 -6.65 -17.22
N ASN A 24 3.18 -6.52 -18.01
CA ASN A 24 4.53 -6.30 -17.49
C ASN A 24 4.67 -4.91 -16.85
N GLU A 25 4.12 -3.87 -17.47
CA GLU A 25 4.09 -2.51 -16.92
C GLU A 25 3.29 -2.45 -15.62
N THR A 26 2.13 -3.10 -15.55
CA THR A 26 1.32 -3.19 -14.32
C THR A 26 2.12 -3.89 -13.21
N ARG A 27 2.76 -5.02 -13.53
CA ARG A 27 3.59 -5.75 -12.56
C ARG A 27 4.76 -4.91 -12.07
N GLN A 28 5.41 -4.17 -12.96
CA GLN A 28 6.53 -3.31 -12.60
C GLN A 28 6.09 -2.20 -11.64
N ARG A 29 4.97 -1.53 -11.92
CA ARG A 29 4.41 -0.50 -11.03
C ARG A 29 4.03 -1.07 -9.67
N GLN A 30 3.48 -2.28 -9.63
CA GLN A 30 3.16 -2.97 -8.37
C GLN A 30 4.42 -3.21 -7.55
N LEU A 31 5.48 -3.77 -8.15
CA LEU A 31 6.74 -4.04 -7.46
C LEU A 31 7.44 -2.76 -6.97
N GLU A 32 7.38 -1.67 -7.73
CA GLU A 32 7.93 -0.38 -7.33
C GLU A 32 7.14 0.24 -6.17
N ALA A 33 5.81 0.17 -6.24
CA ALA A 33 4.93 0.66 -5.18
C ALA A 33 5.12 -0.14 -3.88
N GLU A 34 5.20 -1.46 -3.96
CA GLU A 34 5.43 -2.33 -2.79
C GLU A 34 6.79 -2.04 -2.14
N GLN A 35 7.85 -1.90 -2.92
CA GLN A 35 9.19 -1.62 -2.37
C GLN A 35 9.24 -0.26 -1.64
N GLN A 36 8.69 0.80 -2.25
CA GLN A 36 8.70 2.13 -1.64
C GLN A 36 7.74 2.19 -0.44
N GLY A 37 6.53 1.65 -0.62
CA GLY A 37 5.48 1.68 0.38
C GLY A 37 5.82 0.89 1.64
N LEU A 38 6.60 -0.20 1.56
CA LEU A 38 6.97 -0.97 2.75
C LEU A 38 7.88 -0.15 3.67
N SER A 39 8.93 0.48 3.13
CA SER A 39 9.80 1.36 3.91
C SER A 39 9.05 2.55 4.50
N SER A 40 8.13 3.14 3.73
CA SER A 40 7.29 4.23 4.21
C SER A 40 6.33 3.76 5.31
N LEU A 41 5.74 2.57 5.19
CA LEU A 41 4.84 2.00 6.19
C LEU A 41 5.54 1.84 7.54
N GLU A 42 6.74 1.27 7.55
CA GLU A 42 7.56 1.13 8.76
C GLU A 42 7.84 2.49 9.42
N HIS A 43 8.19 3.50 8.62
CA HIS A 43 8.44 4.84 9.12
C HIS A 43 7.17 5.48 9.70
N LEU A 44 6.02 5.39 9.00
CA LEU A 44 4.75 5.92 9.49
C LEU A 44 4.34 5.26 10.80
N ILE A 45 4.50 3.94 10.93
CA ILE A 45 4.21 3.21 12.16
C ILE A 45 5.09 3.71 13.30
N CYS A 46 6.39 3.90 13.06
CA CYS A 46 7.30 4.44 14.07
C CYS A 46 6.82 5.79 14.61
N VAL A 47 6.44 6.72 13.72
CA VAL A 47 5.95 8.04 14.12
C VAL A 47 4.55 7.98 14.75
N ALA A 48 3.68 7.09 14.28
CA ALA A 48 2.32 6.87 14.80
C ALA A 48 2.32 6.34 16.24
N GLN A 49 3.41 5.72 16.70
CA GLN A 49 3.57 5.30 18.11
C GLN A 49 3.78 6.48 19.08
N GLY A 50 4.15 7.66 18.57
CA GLY A 50 4.34 8.86 19.39
C GLY A 50 3.04 9.54 19.83
N HIS A 51 3.21 10.72 20.44
CA HIS A 51 2.11 11.50 21.02
C HIS A 51 1.91 12.88 20.36
N SER A 52 2.57 13.14 19.24
CA SER A 52 2.45 14.43 18.54
C SER A 52 1.14 14.53 17.74
N GLY A 53 0.84 15.74 17.25
CA GLY A 53 -0.25 15.92 16.27
C GLY A 53 -0.05 15.07 15.01
N GLN A 54 1.19 14.93 14.56
CA GLN A 54 1.53 14.07 13.42
C GLN A 54 1.26 12.60 13.74
N SER A 55 1.61 12.12 14.94
CA SER A 55 1.33 10.75 15.37
C SER A 55 -0.16 10.45 15.33
N HIS A 56 -1.00 11.40 15.77
CA HIS A 56 -2.46 11.31 15.67
C HIS A 56 -2.93 11.24 14.20
N HIS A 57 -2.44 12.12 13.33
CA HIS A 57 -2.80 12.10 11.90
C HIS A 57 -2.41 10.78 11.22
N LEU A 58 -1.24 10.23 11.55
CA LEU A 58 -0.78 8.95 11.00
C LEU A 58 -1.57 7.76 11.54
N ARG A 59 -1.96 7.74 12.82
CA ARG A 59 -2.88 6.71 13.33
C ARG A 59 -4.21 6.73 12.59
N ARG A 60 -4.80 7.92 12.38
CA ARG A 60 -6.05 8.08 11.60
C ARG A 60 -5.89 7.59 10.16
N LEU A 61 -4.75 7.85 9.52
CA LEU A 61 -4.48 7.33 8.17
C LEU A 61 -4.40 5.80 8.15
N LEU A 62 -3.60 5.20 9.06
CA LEU A 62 -3.40 3.76 9.13
C LEU A 62 -4.71 3.02 9.46
N LEU A 63 -5.52 3.58 10.37
CA LEU A 63 -6.85 3.05 10.69
C LEU A 63 -7.81 3.16 9.52
N ALA A 64 -7.76 4.23 8.74
CA ALA A 64 -8.58 4.37 7.53
C ALA A 64 -8.22 3.35 6.44
N LEU A 65 -6.92 3.02 6.29
CA LEU A 65 -6.47 1.97 5.39
C LEU A 65 -6.88 0.57 5.86
N TYR A 66 -7.07 0.39 7.17
CA TYR A 66 -7.51 -0.87 7.78
C TYR A 66 -9.03 -1.04 7.77
N ASN A 67 -9.76 0.02 8.11
CA ASN A 67 -11.21 0.04 8.17
C ASN A 67 -11.74 1.47 7.96
N GLY A 68 -11.82 1.88 6.70
CA GLY A 68 -12.24 3.24 6.32
C GLY A 68 -13.69 3.59 6.67
N ASP A 69 -14.57 2.59 6.80
CA ASP A 69 -15.97 2.81 7.20
C ASP A 69 -16.08 3.29 8.65
N SER A 70 -15.26 2.71 9.54
CA SER A 70 -15.21 3.11 10.96
C SER A 70 -14.30 4.31 11.18
N TRP A 71 -13.24 4.44 10.36
CA TRP A 71 -12.23 5.48 10.47
C TRP A 71 -12.09 6.25 9.15
N PRO A 72 -13.06 7.10 8.79
CA PRO A 72 -12.90 7.94 7.61
C PRO A 72 -11.69 8.87 7.79
N PHE A 73 -10.94 9.08 6.70
CA PHE A 73 -9.78 9.95 6.69
C PHE A 73 -10.07 11.28 6.03
N GLU A 74 -9.87 12.36 6.78
CA GLU A 74 -10.11 13.71 6.32
C GLU A 74 -8.83 14.34 5.75
N MET A 75 -8.91 14.88 4.53
CA MET A 75 -7.75 15.36 3.76
C MET A 75 -6.95 16.47 4.45
N GLN A 76 -7.54 17.23 5.38
CA GLN A 76 -6.81 18.22 6.18
C GLN A 76 -5.70 17.58 7.04
N ARG A 77 -5.85 16.32 7.46
CA ARG A 77 -4.83 15.61 8.24
C ARG A 77 -3.57 15.37 7.41
N LEU A 78 -3.74 15.01 6.14
CA LEU A 78 -2.62 14.89 5.19
C LEU A 78 -1.91 16.23 5.02
N ARG A 79 -2.65 17.34 4.91
CA ARG A 79 -2.06 18.69 4.81
C ARG A 79 -1.29 19.13 6.07
N GLY A 80 -1.62 18.57 7.23
CA GLY A 80 -0.95 18.87 8.51
C GLY A 80 0.37 18.15 8.69
N LEU A 81 0.62 17.07 7.95
CA LEU A 81 1.85 16.29 8.04
C LEU A 81 3.06 17.07 7.50
N ASP A 82 4.24 16.77 8.03
CA ASP A 82 5.49 17.27 7.48
C ASP A 82 5.70 16.70 6.07
N PRO A 83 6.40 17.41 5.15
CA PRO A 83 6.50 17.00 3.76
C PRO A 83 7.00 15.56 3.54
N ALA A 84 7.93 15.09 4.37
CA ALA A 84 8.41 13.71 4.31
C ALA A 84 7.31 12.70 4.67
N LEU A 85 6.54 12.97 5.72
CA LEU A 85 5.43 12.12 6.15
C LEU A 85 4.26 12.14 5.16
N GLN A 86 4.06 13.26 4.45
CA GLN A 86 3.11 13.32 3.33
C GLN A 86 3.53 12.39 2.19
N ALA A 87 4.81 12.41 1.81
CA ALA A 87 5.34 11.53 0.77
C ALA A 87 5.20 10.06 1.18
N ASP A 88 5.54 9.72 2.43
CA ASP A 88 5.39 8.37 2.96
C ASP A 88 3.93 7.92 3.00
N ALA A 89 3.01 8.80 3.43
CA ALA A 89 1.57 8.52 3.40
C ALA A 89 1.07 8.16 1.99
N LEU A 90 1.49 8.92 0.98
CA LEU A 90 1.11 8.66 -0.41
C LEU A 90 1.72 7.37 -0.95
N ALA A 91 2.97 7.07 -0.59
CA ALA A 91 3.63 5.81 -0.97
C ALA A 91 2.90 4.59 -0.38
N VAL A 92 2.48 4.67 0.89
CA VAL A 92 1.70 3.62 1.55
C VAL A 92 0.32 3.45 0.91
N ILE A 93 -0.39 4.54 0.61
CA ILE A 93 -1.67 4.49 -0.12
C ILE A 93 -1.48 3.82 -1.50
N GLN A 94 -0.41 4.16 -2.21
CA GLN A 94 -0.10 3.60 -3.51
C GLN A 94 0.17 2.08 -3.41
N MET A 95 0.97 1.64 -2.44
CA MET A 95 1.20 0.22 -2.16
C MET A 95 -0.10 -0.51 -1.82
N ALA A 96 -0.91 0.02 -0.90
CA ALA A 96 -2.17 -0.59 -0.50
C ALA A 96 -3.15 -0.72 -1.68
N THR A 97 -3.10 0.21 -2.64
CA THR A 97 -3.91 0.16 -3.86
C THR A 97 -3.52 -0.98 -4.80
N TYR A 98 -2.23 -1.31 -4.90
CA TYR A 98 -1.73 -2.28 -5.90
C TYR A 98 -1.45 -3.68 -5.36
N SER A 99 -1.17 -3.81 -4.07
CA SER A 99 -0.68 -5.06 -3.50
C SER A 99 -1.74 -6.15 -3.35
N GLY A 100 -3.04 -5.78 -3.34
CA GLY A 100 -4.14 -6.73 -3.12
C GLY A 100 -4.18 -7.37 -1.73
N HIS A 101 -3.31 -6.92 -0.82
CA HIS A 101 -3.23 -7.37 0.57
C HIS A 101 -3.72 -6.26 1.50
N GLU A 102 -4.31 -6.64 2.62
CA GLU A 102 -4.73 -5.70 3.65
C GLU A 102 -3.51 -5.12 4.38
N ILE A 103 -3.56 -3.84 4.75
CA ILE A 103 -2.39 -3.10 5.26
C ILE A 103 -1.73 -3.76 6.48
N HIS A 104 -2.53 -4.40 7.33
CA HIS A 104 -2.07 -5.06 8.56
C HIS A 104 -1.24 -6.32 8.27
N THR A 105 -1.39 -6.93 7.09
CA THR A 105 -0.68 -8.17 6.72
C THR A 105 0.78 -7.94 6.32
N PHE A 106 1.18 -6.69 6.06
CA PHE A 106 2.57 -6.31 5.81
C PHE A 106 3.42 -6.24 7.08
N ILE A 107 2.79 -6.31 8.25
CA ILE A 107 3.42 -6.05 9.53
C ILE A 107 3.23 -7.28 10.42
N GLU A 108 4.32 -7.78 11.01
CA GLU A 108 4.21 -8.82 12.02
C GLU A 108 3.43 -8.31 13.23
N GLY A 109 2.31 -8.97 13.55
CA GLY A 109 1.39 -8.52 14.61
C GLY A 109 0.58 -7.27 14.25
N GLY A 110 0.40 -6.98 12.94
CA GLY A 110 -0.30 -5.79 12.46
C GLY A 110 -1.71 -5.59 13.03
N ASP A 111 -2.50 -6.67 13.21
CA ASP A 111 -3.83 -6.58 13.83
C ASP A 111 -3.77 -6.02 15.25
N ALA A 112 -2.84 -6.53 16.07
CA ALA A 112 -2.67 -6.08 17.44
C ALA A 112 -2.18 -4.62 17.50
N LEU A 113 -1.28 -4.24 16.58
CA LEU A 113 -0.81 -2.86 16.45
C LEU A 113 -1.95 -1.90 16.11
N LEU A 114 -2.76 -2.21 15.09
CA LEU A 114 -3.84 -1.34 14.65
C LEU A 114 -4.99 -1.31 15.64
N LYS A 115 -5.29 -2.44 16.32
CA LYS A 115 -6.22 -2.43 17.45
C LYS A 115 -5.76 -1.51 18.57
N ARG A 116 -4.46 -1.49 18.89
CA ARG A 116 -3.93 -0.53 19.88
C ARG A 116 -4.10 0.92 19.43
N PHE A 117 -3.88 1.21 18.15
CA PHE A 117 -4.14 2.55 17.60
C PHE A 117 -5.61 2.92 17.65
N TRP A 118 -6.51 1.97 17.40
CA TRP A 118 -7.95 2.14 17.54
C TRP A 118 -8.32 2.58 18.97
N GLU A 119 -7.85 1.83 19.97
CA GLU A 119 -8.11 2.12 21.40
C GLU A 119 -7.57 3.50 21.81
N ILE A 120 -6.38 3.88 21.33
CA ILE A 120 -5.78 5.21 21.61
C ILE A 120 -6.65 6.34 21.06
N GLU A 121 -7.22 6.15 19.87
CA GLU A 121 -7.94 7.20 19.16
C GLU A 121 -9.40 7.29 19.63
N GLU A 122 -10.05 6.19 19.99
CA GLU A 122 -11.37 6.22 20.65
C GLU A 122 -11.31 6.96 21.99
N ALA A 123 -10.29 6.70 22.81
CA ALA A 123 -10.14 7.35 24.11
C ALA A 123 -9.89 8.87 24.05
N LYS A 124 -9.65 9.43 22.84
CA LYS A 124 -9.48 10.88 22.64
C LYS A 124 -10.75 11.58 22.17
N ASP A 125 -11.72 10.82 21.67
CA ASP A 125 -12.99 11.36 21.19
C ASP A 125 -14.04 11.45 22.33
N GLU A 126 -13.74 10.92 23.53
CA GLU A 126 -14.48 11.11 24.80
C GLU A 126 -13.96 12.31 25.63
#